data_AF-A0A1Y2I710-F1
#
_entry.id   AF-A0A1Y2I710-F1
#
_cell.length_a   1.000
_cell.length_b   1.000
_cell.length_c   1.000
_cell.angle_alpha   90.00
_cell.angle_beta   90.00
_cell.angle_gamma   90.00
#
_symmetry.space_group_name_H-M   'P 1'
#
loop_
_entity.id
_entity.type
_entity.pdbx_description
1 polymer ?
#
loop_
_entity_poly.entity_id
_entity_poly.type
_entity_poly.pdbx_seq_one_letter_code
_entity_poly.pdbx_strand_id
1 'polypeptide(L)'
;MVDREERTRLAPSRRSAFETAGDETTLSLARLAEWPIGYTPQPLLDRAELTSIFSNFIDIWNLHRSFYVSLTAFLNTSASARPSDPPPPLSPVLLAHFPYLSLYTPFVSSFSDALASYAALLKSNGAFAAFIAHQEA
;
A
#
# COMPACT_ATOMS: atom_id res chain seq x y z
N MET A 1 -18.09 47.24 -56.39
CA MET A 1 -17.34 46.28 -57.22
C MET A 1 -15.87 46.68 -57.11
N VAL A 2 -15.04 45.75 -56.65
CA VAL A 2 -13.56 45.74 -56.66
C VAL A 2 -12.84 46.48 -55.51
N ASP A 3 -12.17 45.61 -54.73
CA ASP A 3 -10.90 45.68 -54.01
C ASP A 3 -10.54 46.80 -53.02
N ARG A 4 -10.25 46.34 -51.79
CA ARG A 4 -9.31 46.98 -50.88
C ARG A 4 -8.43 45.90 -50.25
N GLU A 5 -7.27 45.72 -50.87
CA GLU A 5 -6.12 45.00 -50.36
C GLU A 5 -5.20 45.99 -49.65
N GLU A 6 -4.78 45.72 -48.39
CA GLU A 6 -3.42 46.02 -47.91
C GLU A 6 -3.19 45.49 -46.48
N ARG A 7 -2.16 44.62 -46.37
CA ARG A 7 -1.11 44.55 -45.32
C ARG A 7 -1.56 44.34 -43.85
N THR A 8 -1.00 43.44 -43.03
CA THR A 8 0.41 43.09 -42.83
C THR A 8 0.56 42.00 -41.74
N ARG A 9 1.68 41.26 -41.79
CA ARG A 9 2.47 40.62 -40.70
C ARG A 9 2.12 39.21 -40.19
N LEU A 10 3.13 38.35 -40.33
CA LEU A 10 3.34 37.07 -39.68
C LEU A 10 3.29 37.16 -38.15
N ALA A 11 2.64 36.17 -37.52
CA ALA A 11 3.14 35.48 -36.34
C ALA A 11 2.43 34.11 -36.20
N PRO A 12 3.14 32.98 -36.00
CA PRO A 12 2.52 31.74 -35.58
C PRO A 12 2.29 31.80 -34.07
N SER A 13 1.03 31.70 -33.62
CA SER A 13 0.70 31.67 -32.19
C SER A 13 -0.02 30.38 -31.82
N ARG A 14 0.77 29.50 -31.18
CA ARG A 14 0.40 28.48 -30.19
C ARG A 14 -0.85 27.63 -30.49
N ARG A 15 -0.65 26.57 -31.28
CA ARG A 15 -1.41 25.32 -31.11
C ARG A 15 -0.61 24.36 -30.22
N SER A 16 -1.35 23.70 -29.32
CA SER A 16 -0.99 22.52 -28.55
C SER A 16 0.01 22.69 -27.40
N ALA A 17 -0.50 23.05 -26.23
CA ALA A 17 0.07 22.65 -24.95
C ALA A 17 -1.01 21.83 -24.22
N PHE A 18 -1.14 20.56 -24.60
CA PHE A 18 -1.77 19.53 -23.77
C PHE A 18 -1.18 18.18 -24.16
N GLU A 19 0.13 18.10 -24.04
CA GLU A 19 0.91 16.88 -24.20
C GLU A 19 1.68 16.69 -22.90
N THR A 20 1.10 15.91 -21.99
CA THR A 20 1.73 15.09 -20.94
C THR A 20 0.63 14.59 -19.99
N ALA A 21 -0.22 13.71 -20.52
CA ALA A 21 -1.12 12.86 -19.72
C ALA A 21 -0.94 11.37 -20.12
N GLY A 22 0.29 10.98 -20.45
CA GLY A 22 0.85 9.70 -20.04
C GLY A 22 1.91 10.09 -19.02
N ASP A 23 1.89 9.61 -17.79
CA ASP A 23 2.54 8.34 -17.53
C ASP A 23 2.32 7.90 -16.07
N GLU A 24 1.25 8.29 -15.36
CA GLU A 24 1.17 8.03 -13.91
C GLU A 24 1.02 6.54 -13.55
N THR A 25 0.37 5.76 -14.40
CA THR A 25 0.24 4.31 -14.23
C THR A 25 1.59 3.61 -14.48
N THR A 26 2.36 4.11 -15.44
CA THR A 26 3.67 3.57 -15.82
C THR A 26 4.77 4.04 -14.87
N LEU A 27 4.69 5.26 -14.33
CA LEU A 27 5.52 5.77 -13.23
C LEU A 27 5.24 5.02 -11.92
N SER A 28 4.00 4.59 -11.66
CA SER A 28 3.68 3.76 -10.51
C SER A 28 4.24 2.33 -10.64
N LEU A 29 4.21 1.76 -11.85
CA LEU A 29 4.84 0.46 -12.13
C LEU A 29 6.37 0.54 -12.20
N ALA A 30 6.93 1.65 -12.69
CA ALA A 30 8.37 1.91 -12.68
C ALA A 30 8.89 2.11 -11.25
N ARG A 31 8.15 2.80 -10.37
CA ARG A 31 8.46 2.88 -8.94
C ARG A 31 8.37 1.53 -8.22
N LEU A 32 7.57 0.59 -8.72
CA LEU A 32 7.53 -0.79 -8.22
C LEU A 32 8.67 -1.65 -8.78
N ALA A 33 9.20 -1.33 -9.96
CA ALA A 33 10.38 -1.97 -10.55
C ALA A 33 11.70 -1.44 -9.97
N GLU A 34 11.70 -0.23 -9.43
CA GLU A 34 12.83 0.40 -8.72
C GLU A 34 12.87 0.07 -7.23
N TRP A 35 11.85 -0.59 -6.68
CA TRP A 35 12.03 -1.23 -5.40
C TRP A 35 13.12 -2.28 -5.58
N PRO A 36 14.14 -2.33 -4.73
CA PRO A 36 14.95 -3.53 -4.63
C PRO A 36 14.01 -4.59 -4.06
N ILE A 37 13.21 -5.23 -4.91
CA ILE A 37 12.86 -6.63 -4.70
C ILE A 37 14.19 -7.36 -4.78
N GLY A 38 14.93 -7.28 -3.68
CA GLY A 38 16.25 -7.83 -3.49
C GLY A 38 16.11 -9.34 -3.56
N TYR A 39 16.06 -9.87 -4.78
CA TYR A 39 16.38 -11.26 -5.01
C TYR A 39 17.88 -11.36 -4.87
N THR A 40 18.33 -11.43 -3.62
CA THR A 40 19.65 -12.01 -3.35
C THR A 40 19.59 -13.41 -3.96
N PRO A 41 20.54 -13.79 -4.85
CA PRO A 41 20.50 -15.09 -5.53
C PRO A 41 20.48 -16.27 -4.55
N GLN A 42 20.80 -16.00 -3.28
CA GLN A 42 20.47 -16.85 -2.14
C GLN A 42 19.54 -16.07 -1.21
N PRO A 43 18.30 -16.53 -0.97
CA PRO A 43 17.40 -15.86 -0.05
C PRO A 43 18.00 -15.87 1.36
N LEU A 44 17.90 -14.76 2.08
CA LEU A 44 18.45 -14.61 3.44
C LEU A 44 17.80 -15.56 4.44
N LEU A 45 16.55 -15.93 4.18
CA LEU A 45 15.75 -16.88 4.95
C LEU A 45 15.12 -17.88 3.99
N ASP A 46 15.04 -19.14 4.42
CA ASP A 46 14.24 -20.13 3.71
C ASP A 46 12.73 -19.96 3.99
N ARG A 47 11.91 -20.77 3.32
CA ARG A 47 10.45 -20.72 3.49
C ARG A 47 10.01 -21.07 4.92
N ALA A 48 10.67 -22.02 5.57
CA ALA A 48 10.32 -22.46 6.91
C ALA A 48 10.64 -21.38 7.94
N GLU A 49 11.79 -20.72 7.82
CA GLU A 49 12.23 -19.59 8.64
C GLU A 49 11.30 -18.38 8.47
N LEU A 50 10.90 -18.06 7.23
CA LEU A 50 9.91 -17.01 6.99
C LEU A 50 8.56 -17.36 7.63
N THR A 51 8.12 -18.60 7.51
CA THR A 51 6.84 -19.04 8.07
C THR A 51 6.88 -19.05 9.60
N SER A 52 8.03 -19.34 10.22
CA SER A 52 8.15 -19.36 11.68
C SER A 52 8.14 -17.94 12.27
N ILE A 53 8.75 -16.95 11.60
CA ILE A 53 8.75 -15.56 12.07
C ILE A 53 7.43 -14.85 11.75
N PHE A 54 6.88 -15.07 10.55
CA PHE A 54 5.75 -14.28 10.04
C PHE A 54 4.42 -15.05 10.00
N SER A 55 4.32 -16.17 10.74
CA SER A 55 3.13 -17.01 10.71
C SER A 55 1.87 -16.18 10.95
N ASN A 56 0.92 -16.26 10.00
CA ASN A 56 -0.38 -15.58 10.06
C ASN A 56 -0.33 -14.04 10.08
N PHE A 57 0.86 -13.41 9.93
CA PHE A 57 0.99 -11.95 9.88
C PHE A 57 0.27 -11.34 8.68
N ILE A 58 0.35 -12.02 7.52
CA ILE A 58 -0.31 -11.57 6.29
C ILE A 58 -1.82 -11.51 6.46
N ASP A 59 -2.40 -12.48 7.16
CA ASP A 59 -3.85 -12.55 7.37
C ASP A 59 -4.33 -11.45 8.34
N ILE A 60 -3.58 -11.20 9.41
CA ILE A 60 -3.85 -10.08 10.33
C ILE A 60 -3.69 -8.74 9.61
N TRP A 61 -2.62 -8.56 8.83
CA TRP A 61 -2.42 -7.37 8.03
C TRP A 61 -3.58 -7.13 7.05
N ASN A 62 -4.00 -8.16 6.33
CA ASN A 62 -5.11 -8.08 5.38
C ASN A 62 -6.43 -7.75 6.08
N LEU A 63 -6.69 -8.31 7.26
CA LEU A 63 -7.84 -7.99 8.08
C LEU A 63 -7.87 -6.50 8.44
N HIS A 64 -6.75 -5.96 8.96
CA HIS A 64 -6.66 -4.53 9.30
C HIS A 64 -6.82 -3.64 8.09
N ARG A 65 -6.18 -3.99 6.97
CA ARG A 65 -6.28 -3.20 5.74
C ARG A 65 -7.72 -3.19 5.21
N SER A 66 -8.41 -4.33 5.24
CA SER A 66 -9.83 -4.41 4.87
C SER A 66 -10.69 -3.54 5.78
N PHE A 67 -10.52 -3.67 7.10
CA PHE A 67 -11.28 -2.91 8.08
C PHE A 67 -11.06 -1.41 7.94
N TYR A 68 -9.81 -0.98 7.79
CA TYR A 68 -9.45 0.42 7.59
C TYR A 68 -10.10 1.00 6.33
N VAL A 69 -10.07 0.28 5.21
CA VAL A 69 -10.71 0.72 3.96
C VAL A 69 -12.21 0.88 4.14
N SER A 70 -12.90 -0.11 4.72
CA SER A 70 -14.34 -0.04 4.96
C SER A 70 -14.73 1.07 5.92
N LEU A 71 -13.97 1.26 7.00
CA LEU A 71 -14.19 2.32 7.97
C LEU A 71 -13.98 3.71 7.34
N THR A 72 -12.91 3.88 6.57
CA THR A 72 -12.62 5.15 5.90
C THR A 72 -13.73 5.52 4.91
N ALA A 73 -14.19 4.56 4.10
CA ALA A 73 -15.29 4.78 3.16
C ALA A 73 -16.59 5.18 3.88
N PHE A 74 -16.89 4.52 5.01
CA PHE A 74 -18.04 4.83 5.84
C PHE A 74 -17.96 6.24 6.44
N LEU A 75 -16.81 6.63 6.99
CA LEU A 75 -16.59 7.95 7.57
C LEU A 75 -16.68 9.07 6.52
N ASN A 76 -16.10 8.86 5.33
CA ASN A 76 -16.18 9.83 4.23
C ASN A 76 -17.62 10.04 3.75
N THR A 77 -18.40 8.95 3.68
CA THR A 77 -19.82 9.02 3.32
C THR A 77 -20.62 9.75 4.40
N SER A 78 -20.33 9.46 5.67
CA SER A 78 -20.99 10.10 6.82
C SER A 78 -20.66 11.60 6.91
N ALA A 79 -19.42 11.99 6.60
CA ALA A 79 -18.99 13.39 6.58
C ALA A 79 -19.67 14.21 5.47
N SER A 80 -20.17 13.54 4.42
CA SER A 80 -20.91 14.16 3.31
C SER A 80 -22.43 14.22 3.57
N ALA A 81 -22.91 13.65 4.68
CA ALA A 81 -24.32 13.66 5.04
C ALA A 81 -24.79 15.07 5.47
N ARG A 82 -26.08 15.36 5.26
CA ARG A 82 -26.65 16.65 5.66
C ARG A 82 -26.64 16.77 7.18
N PRO A 83 -26.42 17.97 7.76
CA PRO A 83 -26.37 18.17 9.21
C PRO A 83 -27.66 17.78 9.95
N SER A 84 -28.78 17.70 9.24
CA SER A 84 -30.10 17.35 9.78
C SER A 84 -30.35 15.85 9.88
N ASP A 85 -29.55 15.03 9.20
CA ASP A 85 -29.77 13.58 9.16
C ASP A 85 -28.93 12.91 10.26
N PRO A 86 -29.48 11.93 10.99
CA PRO A 86 -28.71 11.18 11.96
C PRO A 86 -27.57 10.44 11.24
N PRO A 87 -26.38 10.35 11.84
CA PRO A 87 -25.27 9.62 11.24
C PRO A 87 -25.65 8.14 11.06
N PRO A 88 -25.21 7.50 9.96
CA PRO A 88 -25.48 6.08 9.77
C PRO A 88 -24.83 5.26 10.91
N PRO A 89 -25.38 4.07 11.24
CA PRO A 89 -24.81 3.23 12.27
C PRO A 89 -23.50 2.59 11.81
N LEU A 90 -22.50 2.55 12.70
CA LEU A 90 -21.20 1.89 12.45
C LEU A 90 -21.29 0.35 12.53
N SER A 91 -22.34 -0.17 13.16
CA SER A 91 -22.51 -1.62 13.41
C SER A 91 -22.38 -2.52 12.17
N PRO A 92 -22.84 -2.17 10.95
CA PRO A 92 -22.67 -3.02 9.78
C PRO A 92 -21.20 -3.21 9.39
N VAL A 93 -20.38 -2.16 9.54
CA VAL A 93 -18.94 -2.24 9.24
C VAL A 93 -18.25 -3.18 10.23
N LEU A 94 -18.58 -3.07 11.52
CA LEU A 94 -18.01 -3.94 12.56
C LEU A 94 -18.46 -5.40 12.37
N LEU A 95 -19.76 -5.64 12.17
CA LEU A 95 -20.33 -6.98 11.99
C LEU A 95 -19.77 -7.70 10.77
N ALA A 96 -19.44 -6.97 9.70
CA ALA A 96 -18.77 -7.56 8.54
C ALA A 96 -17.35 -8.06 8.85
N HIS A 97 -16.67 -7.50 9.86
CA HIS A 97 -15.28 -7.83 10.20
C HIS A 97 -15.13 -8.76 11.41
N PHE A 98 -16.13 -8.83 12.29
CA PHE A 98 -16.14 -9.67 13.49
C PHE A 98 -15.78 -11.15 13.25
N PRO A 99 -16.28 -11.85 12.21
CA PRO A 99 -15.97 -13.26 11.98
C PRO A 99 -14.46 -13.54 11.80
N TYR A 100 -13.73 -12.56 11.28
CA TYR A 100 -12.29 -12.67 10.99
C TYR A 100 -11.41 -12.39 12.21
N LEU A 101 -11.97 -11.90 13.33
CA LEU A 101 -11.19 -11.75 14.57
C LEU A 101 -10.67 -13.09 15.10
N SER A 102 -11.28 -14.21 14.70
CA SER A 102 -10.77 -15.55 15.00
C SER A 102 -9.33 -15.78 14.51
N LEU A 103 -8.89 -15.05 13.47
CA LEU A 103 -7.51 -15.08 12.97
C LEU A 103 -6.49 -14.60 14.00
N TYR A 104 -6.90 -13.81 15.00
CA TYR A 104 -6.01 -13.38 16.07
C TYR A 104 -5.55 -14.51 16.98
N THR A 105 -6.35 -15.55 17.16
CA THR A 105 -6.01 -16.66 18.05
C THR A 105 -4.67 -17.31 17.65
N PRO A 106 -4.49 -17.82 16.42
CA PRO A 106 -3.21 -18.38 15.99
C PRO A 106 -2.07 -17.34 15.94
N PHE A 107 -2.36 -16.07 15.65
CA PHE A 107 -1.36 -15.00 15.67
C PHE A 107 -0.79 -14.78 17.07
N VAL A 108 -1.66 -14.60 18.07
CA VAL A 108 -1.24 -14.34 19.46
C VAL A 108 -0.58 -15.58 20.06
N SER A 109 -1.12 -16.77 19.80
CA SER A 109 -0.58 -18.00 20.39
C SER A 109 0.82 -18.35 19.86
N SER A 110 1.14 -18.02 18.61
CA SER A 110 2.44 -18.30 18.00
C SER A 110 3.45 -17.16 18.15
N PHE A 111 3.05 -16.01 18.69
CA PHE A 111 3.88 -14.80 18.75
C PHE A 111 5.18 -15.01 19.55
N SER A 112 5.13 -15.74 20.67
CA SER A 112 6.35 -16.03 21.44
C SER A 112 7.34 -16.88 20.66
N ASP A 113 6.84 -17.85 19.90
CA ASP A 113 7.65 -18.79 19.12
C ASP A 113 8.27 -18.08 17.91
N ALA A 114 7.52 -17.15 17.31
CA ALA A 114 8.01 -16.26 16.27
C ALA A 114 9.15 -15.37 16.78
N LEU A 115 8.99 -14.73 17.95
CA LEU A 115 10.04 -13.92 18.57
C LEU A 115 11.29 -14.76 18.92
N ALA A 116 11.10 -15.97 19.45
CA ALA A 116 12.20 -16.87 19.76
C ALA A 116 12.96 -17.28 18.49
N SER A 117 12.23 -17.61 17.42
CA SER A 117 12.79 -17.96 16.10
C SER A 117 13.57 -16.80 15.49
N TYR A 118 13.00 -15.59 15.55
CA TYR A 118 13.67 -14.36 15.11
C TYR A 118 14.98 -14.12 15.90
N ALA A 119 14.93 -14.20 17.23
CA ALA A 119 16.11 -14.02 18.07
C ALA A 119 17.18 -15.10 17.84
N ALA A 120 16.78 -16.34 17.52
CA ALA A 120 17.69 -17.40 17.14
C ALA A 120 18.37 -17.11 15.79
N LEU A 121 17.60 -16.66 14.80
CA LEU A 121 18.10 -16.31 13.47
C LEU A 121 19.07 -15.14 13.48
N LEU A 122 18.83 -14.13 14.32
CA LEU A 122 19.79 -13.03 14.51
C LEU A 122 21.15 -13.51 15.05
N LYS A 123 21.18 -14.62 15.80
CA LYS A 123 22.42 -15.18 16.36
C LYS A 123 23.10 -16.15 15.41
N SER A 124 22.33 -16.95 14.67
CA SER A 124 22.86 -18.02 13.81
C SER A 124 23.18 -17.56 12.39
N ASN A 125 22.54 -16.48 11.90
CA ASN A 125 22.67 -16.00 10.54
C ASN A 125 23.18 -14.54 10.52
N GLY A 126 24.50 -14.38 10.37
CA GLY A 126 25.14 -13.07 10.37
C GLY A 126 24.73 -12.16 9.20
N ALA A 127 24.37 -12.74 8.04
CA ALA A 127 23.88 -11.98 6.90
C ALA A 127 22.48 -11.41 7.17
N PHE A 128 21.59 -12.20 7.77
CA PHE A 128 20.29 -11.75 8.22
C PHE A 128 20.40 -10.68 9.31
N ALA A 129 21.29 -10.86 10.30
CA ALA A 129 21.52 -9.87 11.35
C ALA A 129 22.03 -8.54 10.80
N ALA A 130 22.98 -8.56 9.86
CA ALA A 130 23.47 -7.35 9.19
C ALA A 130 22.37 -6.65 8.38
N PHE A 131 21.53 -7.42 7.68
CA PHE A 131 20.38 -6.89 6.96
C PHE A 131 19.39 -6.19 7.90
N ILE A 132 19.02 -6.82 9.02
CA ILE A 132 18.11 -6.23 10.00
C ILE A 132 18.71 -4.96 10.62
N ALA A 133 19.99 -5.00 11.02
CA ALA A 133 20.66 -3.83 11.58
C ALA A 133 20.69 -2.63 10.61
N HIS A 134 20.73 -2.88 9.30
CA HIS A 134 20.62 -1.83 8.29
C HIS A 134 19.21 -1.25 8.20
N GLN A 135 18.17 -2.05 8.40
CA GLN A 135 16.76 -1.60 8.33
C GLN A 135 16.31 -0.85 9.60
N GLU A 136 16.95 -1.08 10.75
CA GLU A 136 16.63 -0.43 12.02
C GLU A 136 17.33 0.93 12.23
N ALA A 137 18.30 1.29 11.38
CA ALA A 137 19.10 2.52 11.46
C ALA A 137 18.44 3.72 10.75
#